data_AF-A0A453MXU6-F1
#
_entry.id   AF-A0A453MXU6-F1
#
_cell.length_a   1.000
_cell.length_b   1.000
_cell.length_c   1.000
_cell.angle_alpha   90.00
_cell.angle_beta   90.00
_cell.angle_gamma   90.00
#
_symmetry.space_group_name_H-M   'P 1'
#
loop_
_entity.id
_entity.type
_entity.pdbx_description
1 polymer ?
#
loop_
_entity_poly.entity_id
_entity_poly.type
_entity_poly.pdbx_seq_one_letter_code
_entity_poly.pdbx_strand_id
1 'polypeptide(L)'
;PPLLGFFRNDLRGISYTPAMEAPDRVPADRFSAHLDDVGYHFRLLSCRHGLVLISHSSRNQVLVWDPVTGNQHRIAAPLGFDMNSTPMDGAVLRVAGDAHHFQVVLVSYKQEDEQAIVSIYLSETGGWSDLISTPVPGEAMDYEGMPAVLVGHSIYWLLPGDDISVILEVDLHSQILAVIQVPTNMFAKGQYLMVMRAEGGGLGILSLSEFTAELWKRNTDGDGVASWVLGQTIELDKLLPLSSDKRSHISMLAYAEENNVAFLRTVAGIFMVQLESLQFSKLPENNNAVVCYPFESVYAAEAGIGGAMELV
;
A
#
# COMPACT_ATOMS: atom_id res chain seq x y z
N PRO A 1 12.78 7.26 5.52
CA PRO A 1 13.22 7.69 4.17
C PRO A 1 12.33 8.84 3.70
N PRO A 2 12.80 9.81 2.89
CA PRO A 2 11.93 10.89 2.42
C PRO A 2 10.82 10.37 1.48
N LEU A 3 9.65 10.99 1.55
CA LEU A 3 8.53 10.74 0.66
C LEU A 3 8.73 11.54 -0.63
N LEU A 4 9.21 10.88 -1.68
CA LEU A 4 9.58 11.57 -2.92
C LEU A 4 8.35 11.94 -3.77
N GLY A 5 7.35 11.05 -3.75
CA GLY A 5 6.15 11.14 -4.58
C GLY A 5 5.30 9.90 -4.42
N PHE A 6 4.50 9.59 -5.42
CA PHE A 6 3.70 8.38 -5.46
C PHE A 6 3.47 7.91 -6.88
N PHE A 7 3.30 6.59 -7.03
CA PHE A 7 2.89 5.97 -8.27
C PHE A 7 1.37 5.78 -8.29
N ARG A 8 0.79 5.80 -9.49
CA ARG A 8 -0.62 5.47 -9.72
C ARG A 8 -0.80 4.75 -11.05
N ASN A 9 -1.85 3.95 -11.13
CA ASN A 9 -2.36 3.46 -12.39
C ASN A 9 -3.07 4.61 -13.12
N ASP A 10 -2.77 4.77 -14.40
CA ASP A 10 -3.36 5.75 -15.32
C ASP A 10 -3.78 5.03 -16.61
N LEU A 11 -4.61 5.67 -17.43
CA LEU A 11 -5.10 5.11 -18.70
C LEU A 11 -3.97 4.70 -19.67
N ARG A 12 -2.79 5.32 -19.51
CA ARG A 12 -1.60 5.07 -20.34
C ARG A 12 -0.58 4.12 -19.68
N GLY A 13 -0.89 3.55 -18.51
CA GLY A 13 0.01 2.69 -17.76
C GLY A 13 0.29 3.23 -16.36
N ILE A 14 1.56 3.26 -15.95
CA ILE A 14 1.96 3.71 -14.61
C ILE A 14 2.56 5.09 -14.69
N SER A 15 2.09 6.00 -13.84
CA SER A 15 2.60 7.37 -13.75
C SER A 15 3.12 7.67 -12.35
N TYR A 16 4.15 8.50 -12.28
CA TYR A 16 4.70 9.05 -11.05
C TYR A 16 4.28 10.50 -10.89
N THR A 17 3.87 10.88 -9.68
CA THR A 17 3.60 12.28 -9.32
C THR A 17 4.55 12.69 -8.19
N PRO A 18 5.36 13.75 -8.37
CA PRO A 18 6.23 14.25 -7.32
C PRO A 18 5.44 14.83 -6.16
N ALA A 19 5.88 14.59 -4.93
CA ALA A 19 5.28 15.18 -3.73
C ALA A 19 6.01 16.44 -3.26
N MET A 20 7.31 16.56 -3.55
CA MET A 20 8.16 17.64 -3.06
C MET A 20 8.09 18.90 -3.96
N GLU A 21 8.34 20.05 -3.36
CA GLU A 21 8.54 21.32 -4.07
C GLU A 21 9.97 21.46 -4.58
N ALA A 22 10.20 22.43 -5.49
CA ALA A 22 11.55 22.77 -5.92
C ALA A 22 12.34 23.37 -4.75
N PRO A 23 13.65 23.09 -4.61
CA PRO A 23 14.52 22.40 -5.56
C PRO A 23 14.58 20.87 -5.40
N ASP A 24 13.98 20.31 -4.34
CA ASP A 24 14.14 18.89 -3.99
C ASP A 24 13.26 17.96 -4.84
N ARG A 25 12.30 18.51 -5.59
CA ARG A 25 11.40 17.78 -6.51
C ARG A 25 12.15 16.88 -7.49
N VAL A 26 11.85 15.58 -7.46
CA VAL A 26 12.27 14.63 -8.50
C VAL A 26 11.31 14.71 -9.70
N PRO A 27 11.80 15.01 -10.93
CA PRO A 27 10.93 15.11 -12.11
C PRO A 27 10.27 13.79 -12.47
N ALA A 28 9.02 13.83 -12.96
CA ALA A 28 8.27 12.62 -13.30
C ALA A 28 8.91 11.77 -14.40
N ASP A 29 9.58 12.40 -15.37
CA ASP A 29 10.26 11.70 -16.46
C ASP A 29 11.39 10.78 -15.96
N ARG A 30 11.92 11.02 -14.75
CA ARG A 30 12.98 10.19 -14.14
C ARG A 30 12.47 8.82 -13.73
N PHE A 31 11.19 8.73 -13.33
CA PHE A 31 10.56 7.50 -12.90
C PHE A 31 9.49 7.09 -13.91
N SER A 32 9.91 6.90 -15.16
CA SER A 32 9.09 6.33 -16.22
C SER A 32 9.45 4.87 -16.43
N ALA A 33 8.48 3.98 -16.21
CA ALA A 33 8.64 2.58 -16.58
C ALA A 33 8.31 2.43 -18.07
N HIS A 34 9.30 2.08 -18.88
CA HIS A 34 9.06 1.61 -20.24
C HIS A 34 8.48 0.18 -20.17
N LEU A 35 7.16 0.09 -20.08
CA LEU A 35 6.46 -1.18 -20.18
C LEU A 35 6.30 -1.50 -21.68
N ASP A 36 6.92 -2.59 -22.13
CA ASP A 36 6.99 -2.99 -23.55
C ASP A 36 5.62 -3.28 -24.18
N ASP A 37 4.56 -3.33 -23.38
CA ASP A 37 3.22 -3.73 -23.77
C ASP A 37 2.25 -2.61 -23.39
N VAL A 38 1.51 -2.08 -24.37
CA VAL A 38 0.61 -0.94 -24.17
C VAL A 38 -0.80 -1.50 -23.97
N GLY A 39 -1.24 -1.66 -22.73
CA GLY A 39 -2.57 -2.21 -22.44
C GLY A 39 -2.96 -2.21 -20.96
N TYR A 40 -4.24 -2.49 -20.71
CA TYR A 40 -4.86 -2.59 -19.37
C TYR A 40 -4.40 -3.83 -18.56
N HIS A 41 -3.30 -4.47 -18.94
CA HIS A 41 -2.81 -5.68 -18.30
C HIS A 41 -1.83 -5.40 -17.15
N PHE A 42 -1.41 -4.15 -16.98
CA PHE A 42 -0.54 -3.74 -15.87
C PHE A 42 -1.34 -3.10 -14.75
N ARG A 43 -1.10 -3.58 -13.53
CA ARG A 43 -1.65 -2.99 -12.30
C ARG A 43 -0.54 -2.91 -11.25
N LEU A 44 -0.35 -1.73 -10.68
CA LEU A 44 0.43 -1.56 -9.46
C LEU A 44 -0.17 -2.40 -8.34
N LEU A 45 0.67 -3.15 -7.64
CA LEU A 45 0.30 -3.93 -6.46
C LEU A 45 0.95 -3.39 -5.19
N SER A 46 2.16 -2.82 -5.29
CA SER A 46 2.91 -2.37 -4.11
C SER A 46 4.00 -1.36 -4.46
N CYS A 47 4.36 -0.53 -3.49
CA CYS A 47 5.50 0.37 -3.56
C CYS A 47 6.10 0.48 -2.16
N ARG A 48 7.26 -0.14 -1.93
CA ARG A 48 7.88 -0.25 -0.60
C ARG A 48 9.38 -0.47 -0.71
N HIS A 49 10.14 0.08 0.24
CA HIS A 49 11.60 -0.03 0.32
C HIS A 49 12.31 0.39 -0.99
N GLY A 50 11.75 1.40 -1.68
CA GLY A 50 12.26 1.88 -2.96
C GLY A 50 12.00 0.96 -4.16
N LEU A 51 11.17 -0.08 -4.01
CA LEU A 51 10.77 -1.00 -5.07
C LEU A 51 9.30 -0.82 -5.43
N VAL A 52 8.96 -1.04 -6.70
CA VAL A 52 7.61 -1.01 -7.23
C VAL A 52 7.26 -2.41 -7.76
N LEU A 53 6.12 -2.94 -7.33
CA LEU A 53 5.59 -4.22 -7.79
C LEU A 53 4.43 -3.99 -8.75
N ILE A 54 4.52 -4.59 -9.93
CA ILE A 54 3.57 -4.45 -11.03
C ILE A 54 3.14 -5.84 -11.48
N SER A 55 1.85 -6.12 -11.55
CA SER A 55 1.36 -7.34 -12.19
C SER A 55 1.25 -7.16 -13.70
N HIS A 56 1.40 -8.26 -14.43
CA HIS A 56 1.10 -8.38 -15.85
C HIS A 56 0.16 -9.58 -16.04
N SER A 57 -1.15 -9.31 -16.02
CA SER A 57 -2.18 -10.35 -15.94
C SER A 57 -2.17 -11.32 -17.12
N SER A 58 -2.03 -10.81 -18.36
CA SER A 58 -2.03 -11.64 -19.57
C SER A 58 -0.83 -12.58 -19.69
N ARG A 59 0.31 -12.23 -19.07
CA ARG A 59 1.52 -13.06 -19.04
C ARG A 59 1.66 -13.88 -17.77
N ASN A 60 0.72 -13.76 -16.84
CA ASN A 60 0.74 -14.39 -15.52
C ASN A 60 2.10 -14.17 -14.83
N GLN A 61 2.53 -12.90 -14.77
CA GLN A 61 3.84 -12.48 -14.30
C GLN A 61 3.74 -11.26 -13.38
N VAL A 62 4.73 -11.08 -12.52
CA VAL A 62 4.99 -9.82 -11.83
C VAL A 62 6.35 -9.25 -12.24
N LEU A 63 6.42 -7.93 -12.21
CA LEU A 63 7.63 -7.14 -12.40
C LEU A 63 7.95 -6.44 -11.09
N VAL A 64 9.14 -6.70 -10.56
CA VAL A 64 9.76 -5.88 -9.52
C VAL A 64 10.68 -4.88 -10.21
N TRP A 65 10.38 -3.60 -10.03
CA TRP A 65 11.13 -2.50 -10.60
C TRP A 65 11.74 -1.65 -9.50
N ASP A 66 13.03 -1.33 -9.63
CA ASP A 66 13.72 -0.33 -8.83
C ASP A 66 13.79 0.98 -9.65
N PRO A 67 12.99 2.01 -9.32
CA PRO A 67 12.96 3.25 -10.10
C PRO A 67 14.27 4.05 -10.02
N VAL A 68 15.06 3.87 -8.97
CA VAL A 68 16.31 4.62 -8.77
C VAL A 68 17.42 4.06 -9.63
N THR A 69 17.56 2.73 -9.68
CA THR A 69 18.60 2.06 -10.46
C THR A 69 18.16 1.69 -11.88
N GLY A 70 16.84 1.67 -12.14
CA GLY A 70 16.25 1.18 -13.38
C GLY A 70 16.18 -0.35 -13.49
N ASN A 71 16.66 -1.08 -12.48
CA ASN A 71 16.69 -2.55 -12.51
C ASN A 71 15.27 -3.13 -12.51
N GLN A 72 15.10 -4.19 -13.29
CA GLN A 72 13.81 -4.86 -13.49
C GLN A 72 13.96 -6.38 -13.38
N HIS A 73 13.12 -7.01 -12.56
CA HIS A 73 13.07 -8.45 -12.39
C HIS A 73 11.67 -8.96 -12.74
N ARG A 74 11.58 -9.78 -13.79
CA ARG A 74 10.32 -10.43 -14.21
C ARG A 74 10.25 -11.82 -13.60
N ILE A 75 9.15 -12.08 -12.91
CA ILE A 75 8.94 -13.32 -12.15
C ILE A 75 7.63 -13.92 -12.61
N ALA A 76 7.66 -15.18 -13.06
CA ALA A 76 6.43 -15.92 -13.35
C ALA A 76 5.63 -16.11 -12.06
N ALA A 77 4.31 -15.97 -12.13
CA ALA A 77 3.44 -16.27 -10.99
C ALA A 77 3.61 -17.74 -10.54
N PRO A 78 3.43 -18.03 -9.25
CA PRO A 78 3.50 -19.39 -8.74
C PRO A 78 2.40 -20.26 -9.36
N LEU A 79 2.62 -21.58 -9.39
CA LEU A 79 1.60 -22.53 -9.83
C LEU A 79 0.34 -22.38 -8.94
N GLY A 80 -0.84 -22.41 -9.56
CA GLY A 80 -2.12 -22.18 -8.87
C GLY A 80 -2.62 -20.73 -8.88
N PHE A 81 -1.78 -19.78 -9.31
CA PHE A 81 -2.20 -18.39 -9.51
C PHE A 81 -2.60 -18.16 -10.97
N ASP A 82 -3.81 -17.65 -11.16
CA ASP A 82 -4.30 -17.14 -12.44
C ASP A 82 -4.64 -15.65 -12.29
N MET A 83 -3.68 -14.82 -12.65
CA MET A 83 -3.75 -13.36 -12.56
C MET A 83 -4.73 -12.73 -13.56
N ASN A 84 -5.24 -13.49 -14.53
CA ASN A 84 -6.14 -12.97 -15.55
C ASN A 84 -7.62 -13.11 -15.16
N SER A 85 -7.94 -14.09 -14.32
CA SER A 85 -9.32 -14.39 -13.91
C SER A 85 -9.59 -14.19 -12.42
N THR A 86 -8.54 -14.24 -11.58
CA THR A 86 -8.70 -14.18 -10.13
C THR A 86 -8.21 -12.85 -9.57
N PRO A 87 -8.99 -12.16 -8.72
CA PRO A 87 -8.51 -11.02 -7.96
C PRO A 87 -7.27 -11.39 -7.13
N MET A 88 -6.37 -10.44 -7.03
CA MET A 88 -5.10 -10.62 -6.34
C MET A 88 -4.61 -9.31 -5.78
N ASP A 89 -3.76 -9.45 -4.77
CA ASP A 89 -2.90 -8.40 -4.27
C ASP A 89 -1.45 -8.90 -4.22
N GLY A 90 -0.54 -7.96 -4.02
CA GLY A 90 0.85 -8.30 -3.83
C GLY A 90 1.59 -7.26 -3.01
N ALA A 91 2.71 -7.67 -2.45
CA ALA A 91 3.62 -6.82 -1.73
C ALA A 91 5.05 -7.12 -2.12
N VAL A 92 5.88 -6.08 -2.22
CA VAL A 92 7.33 -6.22 -2.34
C VAL A 92 7.99 -5.61 -1.11
N LEU A 93 9.14 -6.15 -0.74
CA LEU A 93 10.01 -5.57 0.27
C LEU A 93 11.45 -6.06 0.09
N ARG A 94 12.42 -5.21 0.42
CA ARG A 94 13.81 -5.65 0.59
C ARG A 94 13.96 -6.53 1.83
N VAL A 95 14.88 -7.48 1.75
CA VAL A 95 15.28 -8.31 2.90
C VAL A 95 16.04 -7.43 3.91
N ALA A 96 15.78 -7.60 5.20
CA ALA A 96 16.39 -6.78 6.23
C ALA A 96 17.93 -6.91 6.22
N GLY A 97 18.62 -5.77 6.13
CA GLY A 97 20.09 -5.72 6.07
C GLY A 97 20.68 -6.04 4.69
N ASP A 98 19.86 -6.27 3.67
CA ASP A 98 20.30 -6.59 2.32
C ASP A 98 19.68 -5.63 1.29
N ALA A 99 20.53 -4.83 0.65
CA ALA A 99 20.08 -3.87 -0.35
C ALA A 99 19.77 -4.52 -1.72
N HIS A 100 20.24 -5.73 -1.98
CA HIS A 100 20.13 -6.41 -3.28
C HIS A 100 18.97 -7.39 -3.32
N HIS A 101 18.76 -8.13 -2.24
CA HIS A 101 17.70 -9.12 -2.17
C HIS A 101 16.36 -8.51 -1.74
N PHE A 102 15.33 -8.98 -2.41
CA PHE A 102 13.93 -8.67 -2.13
C PHE A 102 13.09 -9.94 -2.03
N GLN A 103 11.89 -9.77 -1.47
CA GLN A 103 10.84 -10.76 -1.42
C GLN A 103 9.58 -10.22 -2.09
N VAL A 104 8.78 -11.10 -2.69
CA VAL A 104 7.46 -10.77 -3.22
C VAL A 104 6.43 -11.67 -2.58
N VAL A 105 5.39 -11.09 -2.00
CA VAL A 105 4.22 -11.82 -1.50
C VAL A 105 3.12 -11.65 -2.52
N LEU A 106 2.51 -12.74 -2.97
CA LEU A 106 1.29 -12.69 -3.76
C LEU A 106 0.15 -13.35 -3.01
N VAL A 107 -1.00 -12.70 -3.06
CA VAL A 107 -2.26 -13.15 -2.48
C VAL A 107 -3.25 -13.32 -3.62
N SER A 108 -3.92 -14.46 -3.70
CA SER A 108 -5.02 -14.69 -4.64
C SER A 108 -6.28 -15.05 -3.87
N TYR A 109 -7.38 -14.39 -4.23
CA TYR A 109 -8.66 -14.49 -3.55
C TYR A 109 -9.59 -15.42 -4.34
N LYS A 110 -9.85 -16.61 -3.81
CA LYS A 110 -10.74 -17.61 -4.42
C LYS A 110 -12.11 -17.48 -3.78
N GLN A 111 -12.88 -16.52 -4.26
CA GLN A 111 -14.18 -16.16 -3.68
C GLN A 111 -15.17 -17.33 -3.65
N GLU A 112 -15.26 -18.12 -4.73
CA GLU A 112 -16.13 -19.30 -4.80
C GLU A 112 -15.75 -20.40 -3.80
N ASP A 113 -14.47 -20.48 -3.46
CA ASP A 113 -13.92 -21.45 -2.50
C ASP A 113 -13.84 -20.88 -1.08
N GLU A 114 -14.25 -19.62 -0.87
CA GLU A 114 -14.13 -18.86 0.40
C GLU A 114 -12.73 -18.97 1.03
N GLN A 115 -11.69 -18.81 0.21
CA GLN A 115 -10.30 -18.92 0.67
C GLN A 115 -9.38 -17.87 0.05
N ALA A 116 -8.35 -17.49 0.80
CA ALA A 116 -7.20 -16.78 0.26
C ALA A 116 -6.00 -17.75 0.20
N ILE A 117 -5.25 -17.69 -0.89
CA ILE A 117 -3.99 -18.41 -1.05
C ILE A 117 -2.83 -17.43 -1.16
N VAL A 118 -1.71 -17.77 -0.55
CA VAL A 118 -0.49 -16.96 -0.53
C VAL A 118 0.72 -17.77 -0.94
N SER A 119 1.64 -17.12 -1.64
CA SER A 119 2.97 -17.64 -1.90
C SER A 119 3.99 -16.50 -1.82
N ILE A 120 5.18 -16.82 -1.35
CA ILE A 120 6.26 -15.86 -1.10
C ILE A 120 7.46 -16.23 -1.98
N TYR A 121 7.85 -15.31 -2.85
CA TYR A 121 9.06 -15.42 -3.66
C TYR A 121 10.25 -14.83 -2.92
N LEU A 122 11.38 -15.53 -2.95
CA LEU A 122 12.66 -15.04 -2.46
C LEU A 122 13.63 -14.84 -3.63
N SER A 123 14.13 -13.63 -3.82
CA SER A 123 15.12 -13.35 -4.88
C SER A 123 16.45 -14.07 -4.69
N GLU A 124 16.83 -14.37 -3.44
CA GLU A 124 18.05 -15.11 -3.11
C GLU A 124 18.04 -16.54 -3.67
N THR A 125 16.92 -17.25 -3.52
CA THR A 125 16.77 -18.63 -4.00
C THR A 125 16.16 -18.70 -5.41
N GLY A 126 15.55 -17.61 -5.88
CA GLY A 126 14.89 -17.53 -7.17
C GLY A 126 13.60 -18.34 -7.26
N GLY A 127 12.97 -18.68 -6.11
CA GLY A 127 11.84 -19.59 -6.03
C GLY A 127 10.68 -19.06 -5.20
N TRP A 128 9.49 -19.57 -5.51
CA TRP A 128 8.28 -19.40 -4.70
C TRP A 128 8.22 -20.44 -3.59
N SER A 129 7.68 -20.05 -2.43
CA SER A 129 7.32 -20.96 -1.35
C SER A 129 6.14 -21.86 -1.75
N ASP A 130 5.91 -22.90 -0.97
CA ASP A 130 4.67 -23.66 -1.02
C ASP A 130 3.46 -22.73 -0.81
N LEU A 131 2.32 -23.15 -1.37
CA LEU A 131 1.06 -22.43 -1.21
C LEU A 131 0.53 -22.60 0.21
N ILE A 132 0.20 -21.48 0.84
CA ILE A 132 -0.46 -21.45 2.15
C ILE A 132 -1.87 -20.93 1.92
N SER A 133 -2.87 -21.55 2.53
CA SER A 133 -4.25 -21.11 2.41
C SER A 133 -4.90 -20.87 3.77
N THR A 134 -5.88 -19.98 3.80
CA THR A 134 -6.75 -19.77 4.96
C THR A 134 -8.19 -19.53 4.47
N PRO A 135 -9.21 -19.99 5.22
CA PRO A 135 -10.59 -19.62 4.95
C PRO A 135 -10.77 -18.11 5.12
N VAL A 136 -11.50 -17.49 4.20
CA VAL A 136 -11.86 -16.07 4.21
C VAL A 136 -13.30 -15.96 3.68
N PRO A 137 -14.23 -15.28 4.38
CA PRO A 137 -15.60 -15.14 3.90
C PRO A 137 -15.65 -14.53 2.50
N GLY A 138 -16.41 -15.12 1.58
CA GLY A 138 -16.53 -14.62 0.21
C GLY A 138 -17.06 -13.18 0.13
N GLU A 139 -17.93 -12.79 1.06
CA GLU A 139 -18.49 -11.44 1.21
C GLU A 139 -17.45 -10.37 1.54
N ALA A 140 -16.30 -10.77 2.12
CA ALA A 140 -15.21 -9.84 2.41
C ALA A 140 -14.34 -9.57 1.17
N MET A 141 -14.49 -10.34 0.09
CA MET A 141 -13.68 -10.25 -1.13
C MET A 141 -14.36 -9.47 -2.27
N ASP A 142 -15.50 -8.83 -2.01
CA ASP A 142 -16.29 -8.15 -3.04
C ASP A 142 -15.60 -6.90 -3.62
N TYR A 143 -14.70 -6.29 -2.85
CA TYR A 143 -14.10 -5.01 -3.17
C TYR A 143 -12.57 -5.06 -3.10
N GLU A 144 -11.92 -4.29 -3.98
CA GLU A 144 -10.48 -4.06 -3.90
C GLU A 144 -10.16 -3.17 -2.69
N GLY A 145 -9.26 -3.64 -1.84
CA GLY A 145 -8.80 -2.92 -0.65
C GLY A 145 -7.76 -1.85 -0.96
N MET A 146 -7.39 -1.09 0.06
CA MET A 146 -6.23 -0.21 0.01
C MET A 146 -4.92 -1.04 0.00
N PRO A 147 -3.80 -0.48 -0.50
CA PRO A 147 -2.52 -1.16 -0.49
C PRO A 147 -2.14 -1.66 0.90
N ALA A 148 -1.47 -2.80 0.96
CA ALA A 148 -1.06 -3.42 2.21
C ALA A 148 -0.10 -2.56 3.03
N VAL A 149 -0.15 -2.76 4.35
CA VAL A 149 0.77 -2.14 5.30
C VAL A 149 1.63 -3.21 5.98
N LEU A 150 2.94 -2.96 6.07
CA LEU A 150 3.89 -3.77 6.82
C LEU A 150 3.89 -3.31 8.28
N VAL A 151 3.55 -4.18 9.23
CA VAL A 151 3.65 -3.92 10.68
C VAL A 151 4.49 -5.01 11.32
N GLY A 152 5.61 -4.64 11.94
CA GLY A 152 6.57 -5.61 12.44
C GLY A 152 7.10 -6.50 11.32
N HIS A 153 6.82 -7.80 11.39
CA HIS A 153 7.22 -8.81 10.40
C HIS A 153 6.08 -9.28 9.51
N SER A 154 4.90 -8.66 9.63
CA SER A 154 3.68 -9.11 8.97
C SER A 154 3.15 -8.06 8.00
N ILE A 155 2.60 -8.51 6.88
CA ILE A 155 1.92 -7.68 5.90
C ILE A 155 0.41 -7.84 6.08
N TYR A 156 -0.31 -6.73 6.09
CA TYR A 156 -1.74 -6.70 6.35
C TYR A 156 -2.49 -6.07 5.18
N TRP A 157 -3.50 -6.79 4.68
CA TRP A 157 -4.49 -6.28 3.72
C TRP A 157 -5.84 -6.18 4.39
N LEU A 158 -6.49 -5.02 4.27
CA LEU A 158 -7.90 -4.92 4.59
C LEU A 158 -8.72 -5.43 3.40
N LEU A 159 -9.61 -6.36 3.66
CA LEU A 159 -10.61 -6.86 2.73
C LEU A 159 -11.96 -6.25 3.13
N PRO A 160 -12.36 -5.13 2.50
CA PRO A 160 -13.64 -4.50 2.81
C PRO A 160 -14.77 -5.28 2.16
N GLY A 161 -15.78 -5.65 2.95
CA GLY A 161 -17.05 -6.19 2.48
C GLY A 161 -18.21 -5.34 2.98
N ASP A 162 -19.38 -5.48 2.34
CA ASP A 162 -20.57 -4.70 2.67
C ASP A 162 -21.10 -4.95 4.09
N ASP A 163 -21.01 -6.21 4.53
CA ASP A 163 -21.52 -6.69 5.81
C ASP A 163 -20.40 -7.22 6.73
N ILE A 164 -19.30 -7.71 6.15
CA ILE A 164 -18.16 -8.26 6.88
C ILE A 164 -16.87 -7.70 6.28
N SER A 165 -16.05 -7.07 7.11
CA SER A 165 -14.69 -6.68 6.76
C SER A 165 -13.70 -7.50 7.58
N VAL A 166 -12.63 -7.97 6.94
CA VAL A 166 -11.57 -8.72 7.61
C VAL A 166 -10.20 -8.15 7.24
N ILE A 167 -9.21 -8.40 8.07
CA ILE A 167 -7.81 -8.11 7.76
C ILE A 167 -7.11 -9.44 7.53
N LEU A 168 -6.51 -9.60 6.36
CA LEU A 168 -5.61 -10.71 6.07
C LEU A 168 -4.21 -10.38 6.60
N GLU A 169 -3.64 -11.27 7.39
CA GLU A 169 -2.29 -11.18 7.94
C GLU A 169 -1.40 -12.23 7.29
N VAL A 170 -0.26 -11.78 6.74
CA VAL A 170 0.82 -12.64 6.26
C VAL A 170 2.06 -12.38 7.09
N ASP A 171 2.38 -13.28 8.02
CA ASP A 171 3.63 -13.22 8.78
C ASP A 171 4.77 -13.79 7.94
N LEU A 172 5.74 -12.95 7.58
CA LEU A 172 6.86 -13.33 6.71
C LEU A 172 7.92 -14.17 7.43
N HIS A 173 7.99 -14.09 8.75
CA HIS A 173 8.96 -14.83 9.55
C HIS A 173 8.49 -16.26 9.79
N SER A 174 7.25 -16.41 10.25
CA SER A 174 6.67 -17.73 10.53
C SER A 174 5.99 -18.37 9.31
N GLN A 175 5.81 -17.61 8.22
CA GLN A 175 5.06 -18.00 7.02
C GLN A 175 3.64 -18.48 7.37
N ILE A 176 3.00 -17.73 8.26
CA ILE A 176 1.61 -17.99 8.68
C ILE A 176 0.68 -17.02 7.95
N LEU A 177 -0.42 -17.57 7.45
CA LEU A 177 -1.53 -16.82 6.89
C LEU A 177 -2.70 -16.87 7.87
N ALA A 178 -3.18 -15.71 8.31
CA ALA A 178 -4.26 -15.62 9.29
C ALA A 178 -5.29 -14.56 8.89
N VAL A 179 -6.50 -14.69 9.45
CA VAL A 179 -7.59 -13.72 9.26
C VAL A 179 -7.94 -13.10 10.60
N ILE A 180 -7.90 -11.77 10.65
CA ILE A 180 -8.28 -10.97 11.80
C ILE A 180 -9.66 -10.37 11.51
N GLN A 181 -10.61 -10.65 12.39
CA GLN A 181 -11.94 -10.05 12.28
C GLN A 181 -11.91 -8.58 12.65
N VAL A 182 -12.51 -7.74 11.80
CA VAL A 182 -12.79 -6.33 12.13
C VAL A 182 -14.22 -6.28 12.65
N PRO A 183 -14.45 -5.93 13.93
CA PRO A 183 -15.81 -6.00 14.49
C PRO A 183 -16.80 -5.10 13.72
N THR A 184 -17.83 -5.70 13.12
CA THR A 184 -18.80 -4.98 12.27
C THR A 184 -19.56 -3.87 13.00
N ASN A 185 -19.73 -3.98 14.32
CA ASN A 185 -20.40 -2.97 15.14
C ASN A 185 -19.54 -1.74 15.45
N MET A 186 -18.26 -1.76 15.07
CA MET A 186 -17.29 -0.73 15.39
C MET A 186 -17.31 0.41 14.37
N PHE A 187 -17.62 0.10 13.10
CA PHE A 187 -17.57 1.02 11.98
C PHE A 187 -18.94 1.10 11.31
N ALA A 188 -19.41 2.31 11.03
CA ALA A 188 -20.67 2.50 10.33
C ALA A 188 -20.55 2.11 8.85
N LYS A 189 -21.66 1.63 8.26
CA LYS A 189 -21.72 1.34 6.82
C LYS A 189 -21.36 2.58 6.02
N GLY A 190 -20.46 2.43 5.04
CA GLY A 190 -19.99 3.52 4.17
C GLY A 190 -18.79 4.31 4.71
N GLN A 191 -18.19 3.90 5.85
CA GLN A 191 -16.89 4.41 6.28
C GLN A 191 -15.77 3.89 5.37
N TYR A 192 -14.81 4.75 5.04
CA TYR A 192 -13.57 4.29 4.43
C TYR A 192 -12.66 3.76 5.52
N LEU A 193 -12.12 2.57 5.31
CA LEU A 193 -11.21 1.92 6.24
C LEU A 193 -9.88 1.66 5.56
N MET A 194 -8.81 1.76 6.34
CA MET A 194 -7.45 1.51 5.88
C MET A 194 -6.63 0.96 7.05
N VAL A 195 -5.79 -0.04 6.79
CA VAL A 195 -4.81 -0.49 7.80
C VAL A 195 -3.69 0.54 7.89
N MET A 196 -3.17 0.77 9.10
CA MET A 196 -2.03 1.66 9.34
C MET A 196 -1.13 1.11 10.45
N ARG A 197 0.06 1.70 10.62
CA ARG A 197 0.87 1.51 11.83
C ARG A 197 0.30 2.40 12.93
N ALA A 198 -0.19 1.79 14.00
CA ALA A 198 -0.66 2.52 15.18
C ALA A 198 0.52 3.01 16.03
N GLU A 199 0.24 3.95 16.93
CA GLU A 199 1.18 4.41 17.95
C GLU A 199 1.75 3.21 18.74
N GLY A 200 3.07 3.18 18.90
CA GLY A 200 3.80 2.06 19.49
C GLY A 200 4.11 0.92 18.51
N GLY A 201 3.90 1.11 17.21
CA GLY A 201 4.34 0.19 16.16
C GLY A 201 3.46 -1.05 15.95
N GLY A 202 2.27 -1.07 16.57
CA GLY A 202 1.30 -2.15 16.43
C GLY A 202 0.36 -1.96 15.24
N LEU A 203 -0.51 -2.95 15.01
CA LEU A 203 -1.53 -2.90 13.96
C LEU A 203 -2.61 -1.86 14.31
N GLY A 204 -2.99 -1.04 13.34
CA GLY A 204 -4.03 -0.04 13.48
C GLY A 204 -5.01 0.00 12.30
N ILE A 205 -6.14 0.65 12.52
CA ILE A 205 -7.12 1.00 11.48
C ILE A 205 -7.35 2.50 11.52
N LEU A 206 -7.22 3.13 10.36
CA LEU A 206 -7.71 4.47 10.10
C LEU A 206 -9.13 4.35 9.53
N SER A 207 -10.12 4.84 10.28
CA SER A 207 -11.49 4.98 9.81
C SER A 207 -11.76 6.44 9.43
N LEU A 208 -12.41 6.65 8.28
CA LEU A 208 -12.81 7.95 7.81
C LEU A 208 -14.32 7.97 7.55
N SER A 209 -14.99 8.88 8.24
CA SER A 209 -16.43 9.13 8.10
C SER A 209 -16.66 10.63 7.96
N GLU A 210 -17.19 11.05 6.80
CA GLU A 210 -17.39 12.46 6.45
C GLU A 210 -16.09 13.29 6.61
N PHE A 211 -15.97 14.04 7.71
CA PHE A 211 -14.83 14.90 8.05
C PHE A 211 -14.09 14.43 9.31
N THR A 212 -14.42 13.25 9.83
CA THR A 212 -13.80 12.71 11.04
C THR A 212 -12.93 11.52 10.68
N ALA A 213 -11.65 11.60 11.03
CA ALA A 213 -10.72 10.48 10.96
C ALA A 213 -10.47 9.93 12.37
N GLU A 214 -10.69 8.63 12.54
CA GLU A 214 -10.48 7.91 13.81
C GLU A 214 -9.36 6.89 13.67
N LEU A 215 -8.39 6.97 14.57
CA LEU A 215 -7.21 6.13 14.60
C LEU A 215 -7.38 5.10 15.70
N TRP A 216 -7.59 3.86 15.28
CA TRP A 216 -7.81 2.73 16.16
C TRP A 216 -6.55 1.87 16.23
N LYS A 217 -6.24 1.39 17.44
CA LYS A 217 -5.10 0.51 17.71
C LYS A 217 -5.61 -0.87 18.12
N ARG A 218 -5.05 -1.92 17.54
CA ARG A 218 -5.27 -3.28 18.02
C ARG A 218 -4.46 -3.50 19.29
N ASN A 219 -5.14 -3.87 20.37
CA ASN A 219 -4.52 -4.29 21.61
C ASN A 219 -4.52 -5.81 21.70
N THR A 220 -3.33 -6.39 21.82
CA THR A 220 -3.10 -7.82 22.07
C THR A 220 -2.74 -8.10 23.53
N ASP A 221 -2.56 -7.05 24.33
CA ASP A 221 -2.10 -7.15 25.71
C ASP A 221 -3.32 -7.21 26.65
N GLY A 222 -3.78 -8.44 26.93
CA GLY A 222 -4.81 -8.72 27.93
C GLY A 222 -5.73 -9.91 27.59
N ASP A 223 -5.92 -10.80 28.56
CA ASP A 223 -6.94 -11.85 28.71
C ASP A 223 -7.31 -12.76 27.50
N GLY A 224 -6.53 -12.73 26.43
CA GLY A 224 -6.58 -13.70 25.32
C GLY A 224 -7.51 -13.35 24.16
N VAL A 225 -8.22 -12.21 24.19
CA VAL A 225 -9.02 -11.74 23.05
C VAL A 225 -8.51 -10.38 22.59
N ALA A 226 -7.93 -10.35 21.38
CA ALA A 226 -7.49 -9.11 20.76
C ALA A 226 -8.67 -8.13 20.65
N SER A 227 -8.48 -6.91 21.16
CA SER A 227 -9.48 -5.84 21.15
C SER A 227 -8.98 -4.64 20.35
N TRP A 228 -9.89 -3.72 20.00
CA TRP A 228 -9.55 -2.47 19.34
C TRP A 228 -9.86 -1.31 20.28
N VAL A 229 -8.93 -0.36 20.38
CA VAL A 229 -9.05 0.81 21.24
C VAL A 229 -8.90 2.07 20.38
N LEU A 230 -9.80 3.04 20.57
CA LEU A 230 -9.69 4.34 19.92
C LEU A 230 -8.51 5.08 20.52
N GLY A 231 -7.51 5.38 19.70
CA GLY A 231 -6.33 6.14 20.11
C GLY A 231 -6.56 7.63 19.95
N GLN A 232 -6.99 8.06 18.76
CA GLN A 232 -7.10 9.48 18.41
C GLN A 232 -8.25 9.73 17.45
N THR A 233 -8.89 10.90 17.59
CA THR A 233 -9.89 11.42 16.65
C THR A 233 -9.41 12.75 16.09
N ILE A 234 -9.54 12.93 14.78
CA ILE A 234 -9.10 14.11 14.04
C ILE A 234 -10.31 14.69 13.29
N GLU A 235 -10.65 15.93 13.61
CA GLU A 235 -11.67 16.71 12.90
C GLU A 235 -11.04 17.41 11.69
N LEU A 236 -11.13 16.78 10.52
CA LEU A 236 -10.47 17.21 9.29
C LEU A 236 -11.00 18.55 8.76
N ASP A 237 -12.24 18.91 9.06
CA ASP A 237 -12.84 20.20 8.72
C ASP A 237 -12.25 21.37 9.52
N LYS A 238 -11.72 21.07 10.72
CA LYS A 238 -10.97 22.04 11.54
C LYS A 238 -9.49 22.06 11.20
N LEU A 239 -8.95 20.93 10.73
CA LEU A 239 -7.55 20.79 10.38
C LEU A 239 -7.23 21.35 8.99
N LEU A 240 -7.99 20.93 7.98
CA LEU A 240 -7.74 21.27 6.58
C LEU A 240 -8.53 22.53 6.19
N PRO A 241 -8.02 23.35 5.26
CA PRO A 241 -8.70 24.54 4.78
C PRO A 241 -9.83 24.15 3.81
N LEU A 242 -10.88 23.51 4.34
CA LEU A 242 -12.04 23.08 3.56
C LEU A 242 -13.00 24.26 3.37
N SER A 243 -13.59 24.38 2.19
CA SER A 243 -14.67 25.34 1.96
C SER A 243 -15.87 24.99 2.85
N SER A 244 -16.56 26.01 3.38
CA SER A 244 -17.75 25.85 4.24
C SER A 244 -18.93 25.13 3.57
N ASP A 245 -18.83 24.81 2.28
CA ASP A 245 -19.81 24.00 1.57
C ASP A 245 -19.78 22.57 2.13
N LYS A 246 -20.77 22.30 3.00
CA LYS A 246 -21.03 21.02 3.69
C LYS A 246 -21.44 19.86 2.75
N ARG A 247 -20.92 19.84 1.53
CA ARG A 247 -21.12 18.79 0.52
C ARG A 247 -19.82 18.18 0.02
N SER A 248 -18.67 18.55 0.60
CA SER A 248 -17.39 17.99 0.17
C SER A 248 -17.19 16.58 0.75
N HIS A 249 -16.99 15.60 -0.12
CA HIS A 249 -16.64 14.24 0.26
C HIS A 249 -15.12 14.15 0.45
N ILE A 250 -14.65 13.50 1.51
CA ILE A 250 -13.24 13.16 1.70
C ILE A 250 -13.06 11.67 1.41
N SER A 251 -12.03 11.33 0.63
CA SER A 251 -11.64 9.93 0.41
C SER A 251 -10.17 9.72 0.70
N MET A 252 -9.83 8.57 1.26
CA MET A 252 -8.44 8.15 1.45
C MET A 252 -7.88 7.62 0.12
N LEU A 253 -6.64 7.98 -0.20
CA LEU A 253 -5.95 7.54 -1.43
C LEU A 253 -4.78 6.61 -1.15
N ALA A 254 -4.08 6.82 -0.03
CA ALA A 254 -2.87 6.08 0.31
C ALA A 254 -2.45 6.33 1.77
N TYR A 255 -1.57 5.47 2.25
CA TYR A 255 -0.82 5.66 3.49
C TYR A 255 0.66 5.37 3.24
N ALA A 256 1.51 6.33 3.58
CA ALA A 256 2.96 6.22 3.52
C ALA A 256 3.44 5.78 4.91
N GLU A 257 3.71 4.47 5.03
CA GLU A 257 3.91 3.80 6.31
C GLU A 257 5.24 4.13 7.00
N GLU A 258 6.25 4.59 6.26
CA GLU A 258 7.55 4.97 6.83
C GLU A 258 7.54 6.39 7.41
N ASN A 259 6.71 7.28 6.89
CA ASN A 259 6.55 8.66 7.38
C ASN A 259 5.26 8.89 8.19
N ASN A 260 4.39 7.88 8.29
CA ASN A 260 3.08 7.96 8.95
C ASN A 260 2.18 9.08 8.36
N VAL A 261 2.10 9.12 7.02
CA VAL A 261 1.36 10.16 6.26
C VAL A 261 0.18 9.55 5.52
N ALA A 262 -1.02 10.07 5.76
CA ALA A 262 -2.22 9.74 5.00
C ALA A 262 -2.43 10.72 3.84
N PHE A 263 -2.86 10.21 2.69
CA PHE A 263 -3.22 11.01 1.52
C PHE A 263 -4.74 11.11 1.44
N LEU A 264 -5.26 12.33 1.63
CA LEU A 264 -6.69 12.60 1.67
C LEU A 264 -7.09 13.47 0.47
N ARG A 265 -8.03 12.98 -0.34
CA ARG A 265 -8.63 13.75 -1.42
C ARG A 265 -9.80 14.56 -0.90
N THR A 266 -9.83 15.82 -1.29
CA THR A 266 -10.95 16.73 -1.08
C THR A 266 -11.28 17.46 -2.39
N VAL A 267 -12.33 18.27 -2.39
CA VAL A 267 -12.65 19.16 -3.53
C VAL A 267 -11.52 20.17 -3.80
N ALA A 268 -10.80 20.61 -2.76
CA ALA A 268 -9.70 21.55 -2.89
C ALA A 268 -8.43 20.92 -3.48
N GLY A 269 -8.31 19.60 -3.46
CA GLY A 269 -7.13 18.84 -3.91
C GLY A 269 -6.75 17.73 -2.94
N ILE A 270 -5.55 17.18 -3.14
CA ILE A 270 -5.00 16.11 -2.31
C ILE A 270 -4.12 16.71 -1.22
N PHE A 271 -4.38 16.33 0.02
CA PHE A 271 -3.62 16.71 1.21
C PHE A 271 -2.82 15.52 1.72
N MET A 272 -1.56 15.78 2.05
CA MET A 272 -0.73 14.87 2.85
C MET A 272 -0.87 15.30 4.30
N VAL A 273 -1.37 14.41 5.15
CA VAL A 273 -1.57 14.67 6.58
C VAL A 273 -0.70 13.71 7.36
N GLN A 274 0.26 14.24 8.11
CA GLN A 274 1.05 13.45 9.04
C GLN A 274 0.19 13.19 10.28
N LEU A 275 -0.04 11.92 10.59
CA LEU A 275 -1.10 11.51 11.52
C LEU A 275 -0.80 11.80 13.01
N GLU A 276 0.47 11.90 13.39
CA GLU A 276 0.92 12.11 14.77
C GLU A 276 1.02 13.59 15.14
N SER A 277 1.70 14.37 14.30
CA SER A 277 1.92 15.81 14.44
C SER A 277 0.76 16.66 13.92
N LEU A 278 -0.15 16.06 13.14
CA LEU A 278 -1.23 16.74 12.42
C LEU A 278 -0.75 17.83 11.46
N GLN A 279 0.54 17.87 11.14
CA GLN A 279 1.04 18.74 10.08
C GLN A 279 0.49 18.27 8.74
N PHE A 280 0.06 19.22 7.92
CA PHE A 280 -0.44 18.92 6.59
C PHE A 280 0.23 19.80 5.53
N SER A 281 0.27 19.27 4.32
CA SER A 281 0.64 20.02 3.12
C SER A 281 -0.27 19.61 1.97
N LYS A 282 -0.42 20.50 1.00
CA LYS A 282 -1.24 20.24 -0.19
C LYS A 282 -0.33 19.86 -1.34
N LEU A 283 -0.68 18.81 -2.07
CA LEU A 283 0.04 18.46 -3.29
C LEU A 283 -0.15 19.52 -4.37
N PRO A 284 0.90 19.85 -5.14
CA PRO A 284 0.84 20.89 -6.17
C PRO A 284 -0.11 20.52 -7.32
N GLU A 285 -0.24 19.23 -7.61
CA GLU A 285 -1.12 18.72 -8.65
C GLU A 285 -2.33 18.00 -8.05
N ASN A 286 -3.52 18.40 -8.49
CA ASN A 286 -4.71 17.58 -8.30
C ASN A 286 -4.75 16.54 -9.41
N ASN A 287 -4.84 15.26 -9.07
CA ASN A 287 -5.01 14.17 -10.04
C ASN A 287 -6.39 13.52 -9.87
N ASN A 288 -6.75 12.55 -10.72
CA ASN A 288 -8.00 11.78 -10.58
C ASN A 288 -7.78 10.33 -10.09
N ALA A 289 -6.66 10.05 -9.43
CA ALA A 289 -6.35 8.73 -8.88
C ALA A 289 -7.33 8.35 -7.77
N VAL A 290 -7.72 7.08 -7.79
CA VAL A 290 -8.54 6.44 -6.74
C VAL A 290 -7.65 5.88 -5.64
N VAL A 291 -6.53 5.23 -6.01
CA VAL A 291 -5.52 4.68 -5.11
C VAL A 291 -4.14 5.14 -5.58
N CYS A 292 -3.28 5.47 -4.63
CA CYS A 292 -1.89 5.86 -4.85
C CYS A 292 -0.94 4.93 -4.08
N TYR A 293 0.29 4.83 -4.56
CA TYR A 293 1.35 4.01 -3.97
C TYR A 293 2.52 4.93 -3.59
N PRO A 294 2.63 5.37 -2.32
CA PRO A 294 3.66 6.29 -1.87
C PRO A 294 5.07 5.73 -2.11
N PHE A 295 5.94 6.55 -2.67
CA PHE A 295 7.33 6.19 -2.95
C PHE A 295 8.27 6.84 -1.94
N GLU A 296 8.61 6.03 -0.93
CA GLU A 296 9.51 6.41 0.16
C GLU A 296 10.88 5.77 -0.10
N SER A 297 11.85 6.58 -0.49
CA SER A 297 13.19 6.10 -0.87
C SER A 297 14.24 7.16 -0.66
N VAL A 298 15.49 6.74 -0.45
CA VAL A 298 16.62 7.67 -0.46
C VAL A 298 17.08 7.82 -1.91
N TYR A 299 17.09 9.06 -2.39
CA TYR A 299 17.58 9.41 -3.71
C TYR A 299 18.71 10.42 -3.56
N ALA A 300 19.93 10.05 -3.95
CA ALA A 300 21.00 11.01 -4.17
C ALA A 300 20.81 11.57 -5.58
N ALA A 301 20.49 12.86 -5.70
CA ALA A 301 20.61 13.53 -6.98
C ALA A 301 22.07 13.40 -7.41
N GLU A 302 22.34 12.73 -8.54
CA GLU A 302 23.67 12.75 -9.13
C GLU A 302 24.10 14.21 -9.25
N ALA A 303 25.06 14.60 -8.40
CA ALA A 303 25.71 15.88 -8.51
C ALA A 303 26.36 15.89 -9.90
N GLY A 304 25.89 16.78 -10.77
CA GLY A 304 26.53 16.98 -12.05
C GLY A 304 28.02 17.21 -11.85
N ILE A 305 28.80 16.50 -12.66
CA ILE A 305 30.23 16.70 -12.97
C ILE A 305 31.22 15.95 -12.06
N GLY A 306 31.71 14.83 -12.60
CA GLY A 306 33.12 14.44 -12.57
C GLY A 306 33.75 14.11 -11.21
N GLY A 307 33.81 12.82 -10.89
CA GLY A 307 34.69 12.32 -9.85
C GLY A 307 34.33 10.90 -9.46
N ALA A 308 35.08 9.94 -9.97
CA ALA A 308 35.01 8.56 -9.52
C ALA A 308 35.18 8.49 -8.00
N MET A 309 34.29 7.78 -7.31
CA MET A 309 34.64 7.09 -6.08
C MET A 309 33.87 5.78 -5.98
N GLU A 310 34.65 4.70 -5.91
CA GLU A 310 34.23 3.34 -5.61
C GLU A 310 33.50 3.30 -4.27
N LEU A 311 32.44 2.48 -4.20
CA LEU A 311 31.79 2.10 -2.95
C LEU A 311 32.47 0.84 -2.39
N VAL A 312 32.90 0.95 -1.13
CA VAL A 312 33.17 -0.16 -0.21
C VAL A 312 31.86 -0.52 0.48
#